data_AF-A0AAD8YKS8-F1
#
_entry.id   AF-A0AAD8YKS8-F1
#
_cell.length_a   1.000
_cell.length_b   1.000
_cell.length_c   1.000
_cell.angle_alpha   90.00
_cell.angle_beta   90.00
_cell.angle_gamma   90.00
#
_symmetry.space_group_name_H-M   'P 1'
#
loop_
_entity.id
_entity.type
_entity.pdbx_description
1 polymer ?
#
loop_
_entity_poly.entity_id
_entity_poly.type
_entity_poly.pdbx_seq_one_letter_code
_entity_poly.pdbx_strand_id
1 'polypeptide(L)'
;MFIGLQRYQQEYGSPYKLCFGPKSFLVISDPVQAKHVLRDANTLYDKGILAEILKPIMGKGLIPADPETWSVRRRAIVPAFHKAWLNHMVGLFGYCNEGFITNLEKAAAKNDA
;
A
#
# COMPACT_ATOMS: atom_id res chain seq x y z
N MET A 1 -1.69 6.86 15.74
CA MET A 1 -1.04 7.72 14.72
C MET A 1 -2.05 8.31 13.73
N PHE A 2 -2.94 7.51 13.13
CA PHE A 2 -3.98 8.00 12.20
C PHE A 2 -4.94 9.04 12.83
N ILE A 3 -5.32 8.86 14.12
CA ILE A 3 -6.20 9.79 14.84
C ILE A 3 -5.62 11.21 14.89
N GLY A 4 -4.30 11.35 15.08
CA GLY A 4 -3.64 12.65 15.13
C GLY A 4 -3.64 13.37 13.78
N LEU A 5 -3.39 12.64 12.69
CA LEU A 5 -3.45 13.20 11.33
C LEU A 5 -4.87 13.64 10.97
N GLN A 6 -5.88 12.83 11.31
CA GLN A 6 -7.28 13.18 11.09
C GLN A 6 -7.67 14.45 11.86
N ARG A 7 -7.28 14.56 13.14
CA ARG A 7 -7.54 15.77 13.93
C ARG A 7 -6.91 17.01 13.28
N TYR A 8 -5.64 16.93 12.85
CA TYR A 8 -4.99 18.06 12.18
C TYR A 8 -5.58 18.38 10.81
N GLN A 9 -6.06 17.38 10.07
CA GLN A 9 -6.80 17.61 8.83
C GLN A 9 -8.11 18.36 9.08
N GLN A 10 -8.83 18.05 10.16
CA GLN A 10 -10.04 18.79 10.54
C GLN A 10 -9.75 20.22 11.01
N GLU A 11 -8.62 20.43 11.70
CA GLU A 11 -8.24 21.72 12.28
C GLU A 11 -7.61 22.68 11.25
N TYR A 12 -6.74 22.17 10.37
CA TYR A 12 -5.92 22.98 9.46
C TYR A 12 -6.27 22.82 7.96
N GLY A 13 -7.04 21.79 7.59
CA GLY A 13 -7.33 21.48 6.20
C GLY A 13 -6.14 20.90 5.43
N SER A 14 -6.29 20.68 4.12
CA SER A 14 -5.24 20.11 3.25
C SER A 14 -4.73 21.14 2.23
N PRO A 15 -3.41 21.24 1.99
CA PRO A 15 -2.34 20.49 2.65
C PRO A 15 -1.87 21.20 3.93
N TYR A 16 -1.30 20.44 4.87
CA TYR A 16 -0.69 21.01 6.07
C TYR A 16 0.72 20.46 6.30
N LYS A 17 1.57 21.26 6.95
CA LYS A 17 2.95 20.88 7.27
C LYS A 17 3.02 20.31 8.68
N LEU A 18 3.54 19.10 8.80
CA LEU A 18 3.78 18.42 10.06
C LEU A 18 5.28 18.39 10.34
N CYS A 19 5.73 19.07 11.39
CA CYS A 19 7.14 19.18 11.76
C CYS A 19 7.48 18.27 12.94
N PHE A 20 8.55 17.49 12.80
CA PHE A 20 9.14 16.67 13.86
C PHE A 20 10.65 16.97 13.94
N GLY A 21 11.00 17.94 14.78
CA GLY A 21 12.37 18.43 14.90
C GLY A 21 12.91 18.92 13.54
N PRO A 22 14.05 18.39 13.05
CA PRO A 22 14.63 18.82 11.77
C PRO A 22 13.89 18.27 10.55
N LYS A 23 12.98 17.30 10.72
CA LYS A 23 12.22 16.71 9.61
C LYS A 23 10.84 17.34 9.52
N SER A 24 10.35 17.55 8.30
CA SER A 24 8.99 18.01 8.07
C SER A 24 8.34 17.24 6.95
N PHE A 25 7.04 16.96 7.10
CA PHE A 25 6.22 16.23 6.15
C PHE A 25 5.09 17.13 5.67
N LEU A 26 4.80 17.11 4.38
CA LEU A 26 3.57 17.69 3.83
C LEU A 26 2.50 16.60 3.85
N VAL A 27 1.43 16.82 4.60
CA VAL A 27 0.31 15.87 4.68
C VAL A 27 -0.80 16.34 3.76
N ILE A 28 -1.22 15.45 2.87
CA ILE A 28 -2.26 15.67 1.88
C ILE A 28 -3.44 14.77 2.22
N SER A 29 -4.62 15.36 2.30
CA SER A 29 -5.89 14.66 2.56
C SER A 29 -7.01 15.06 1.60
N ASP A 30 -6.74 16.01 0.70
CA ASP A 30 -7.66 16.38 -0.38
C ASP A 30 -7.46 15.47 -1.62
N PRO A 31 -8.55 14.96 -2.23
CA PRO A 31 -8.47 14.05 -3.37
C PRO A 31 -7.90 14.69 -4.64
N VAL A 32 -8.10 15.99 -4.87
CA VAL A 32 -7.55 16.70 -6.04
C VAL A 32 -6.04 16.82 -5.91
N GLN A 33 -5.56 17.19 -4.72
CA GLN A 33 -4.13 17.24 -4.40
C GLN A 33 -3.49 15.84 -4.47
N ALA A 34 -4.14 14.81 -3.93
CA ALA A 34 -3.64 13.44 -4.00
C ALA A 34 -3.54 12.93 -5.44
N LYS A 35 -4.56 13.21 -6.27
CA LYS A 35 -4.56 12.92 -7.71
C LYS A 35 -3.42 13.64 -8.44
N HIS A 36 -3.15 14.90 -8.10
CA HIS A 36 -2.04 15.65 -8.66
C HIS A 36 -0.71 14.92 -8.40
N VAL A 37 -0.43 14.59 -7.14
CA VAL A 37 0.82 13.93 -6.74
C VAL A 37 0.96 12.52 -7.34
N LEU A 38 -0.10 11.72 -7.27
CA LEU A 38 -0.03 10.29 -7.62
C LEU A 38 -0.23 10.01 -9.11
N ARG A 39 -0.85 10.93 -9.86
CA ARG A 39 -1.25 10.69 -11.25
C ARG A 39 -0.83 11.81 -12.19
N ASP A 40 -1.31 13.03 -11.98
CA ASP A 40 -1.18 14.09 -12.99
C ASP A 40 0.26 14.63 -13.06
N ALA A 41 1.01 14.60 -11.96
CA ALA A 41 2.39 15.03 -11.84
C ALA A 41 3.32 13.94 -11.25
N ASN A 42 2.99 12.67 -11.47
CA ASN A 42 3.69 11.54 -10.82
C ASN A 42 5.20 11.43 -11.16
N THR A 43 5.66 12.08 -12.22
CA THR A 43 7.07 12.15 -12.60
C THR A 43 7.87 13.15 -11.77
N LEU A 44 7.20 14.05 -11.05
CA LEU A 44 7.83 15.07 -10.18
C LEU A 44 8.06 14.59 -8.76
N TYR A 45 7.51 13.42 -8.39
CA TYR A 45 7.58 12.87 -7.04
C TYR A 45 8.22 11.49 -7.06
N ASP A 46 9.17 11.26 -6.15
CA ASP A 46 9.75 9.95 -5.92
C ASP A 46 9.10 9.25 -4.72
N LYS A 47 9.53 8.02 -4.46
CA LYS A 47 9.07 7.22 -3.32
C LYS A 47 9.78 7.61 -2.01
N GLY A 48 10.78 8.47 -2.08
CA GLY A 48 11.53 9.07 -0.97
C GLY A 48 11.93 8.07 0.10
N ILE A 49 11.61 8.46 1.35
CA ILE A 49 11.91 7.69 2.57
C ILE A 49 11.40 6.24 2.49
N LEU A 50 10.28 5.98 1.80
CA LEU A 50 9.75 4.62 1.65
C LEU A 50 10.72 3.73 0.87
N ALA A 51 11.32 4.23 -0.20
CA ALA A 51 12.31 3.47 -0.97
C ALA A 51 13.59 3.20 -0.16
N GLU A 52 14.05 4.18 0.63
CA GLU A 52 15.21 4.02 1.51
C GLU A 52 14.99 2.93 2.56
N ILE A 53 13.81 2.92 3.20
CA ILE A 53 13.45 1.92 4.22
C ILE A 53 13.33 0.51 3.61
N LEU A 54 12.80 0.40 2.38
CA LEU A 54 12.57 -0.91 1.76
C LEU A 54 13.79 -1.48 1.05
N LYS A 55 14.79 -0.67 0.73
CA LYS A 55 15.99 -1.09 0.00
C LYS A 55 16.77 -2.24 0.67
N PRO A 56 16.98 -2.28 2.00
CA PRO A 56 17.66 -3.40 2.65
C PRO A 56 16.90 -4.73 2.57
N ILE A 57 15.56 -4.67 2.50
CA ILE A 57 14.69 -5.86 2.51
C ILE A 57 14.45 -6.37 1.09
N MET A 58 14.19 -5.45 0.15
CA MET A 58 13.71 -5.77 -1.20
C MET A 58 14.76 -5.52 -2.29
N GLY A 59 15.93 -4.97 -1.94
CA GLY A 59 16.95 -4.56 -2.91
C GLY A 59 16.40 -3.57 -3.93
N LYS A 60 16.55 -3.89 -5.23
CA LYS A 60 15.94 -3.15 -6.34
C LYS A 60 14.57 -3.71 -6.76
N GLY A 61 13.82 -4.34 -5.86
CA GLY A 61 12.47 -4.85 -6.13
C GLY A 61 11.52 -3.77 -6.68
N LEU A 62 10.34 -4.17 -7.17
CA LEU A 62 9.44 -3.24 -7.88
C LEU A 62 9.06 -2.01 -7.04
N ILE A 63 8.93 -2.15 -5.72
CA ILE A 63 8.54 -1.05 -4.84
C ILE A 63 9.69 -0.04 -4.67
N PRO A 64 10.91 -0.38 -4.24
CA PRO A 64 12.00 0.61 -4.10
C PRO A 64 12.71 1.00 -5.41
N ALA A 65 12.43 0.34 -6.55
CA ALA A 65 13.10 0.61 -7.82
C ALA A 65 12.94 2.06 -8.32
N ASP A 66 14.01 2.57 -8.95
CA ASP A 66 14.03 3.82 -9.73
C ASP A 66 13.12 3.75 -10.97
N PRO A 67 12.73 4.89 -11.57
CA PRO A 67 11.75 4.92 -12.65
C PRO A 67 12.10 4.07 -13.87
N GLU A 68 13.38 4.02 -14.27
CA GLU A 68 13.84 3.26 -15.43
C GLU A 68 13.74 1.75 -15.17
N THR A 69 14.30 1.30 -14.04
CA THR A 69 14.23 -0.10 -13.60
C THR A 69 12.78 -0.54 -13.38
N TRP A 70 11.95 0.32 -12.79
CA TRP A 70 10.54 0.07 -12.53
C TRP A 70 9.73 -0.10 -13.82
N SER A 71 9.94 0.78 -14.80
CA SER A 71 9.19 0.78 -16.07
C SER A 71 9.36 -0.55 -16.81
N VAL A 72 10.58 -1.04 -16.92
CA VAL A 72 10.90 -2.32 -17.57
C VAL A 72 10.29 -3.50 -16.81
N ARG A 73 10.55 -3.58 -15.49
CA ARG A 73 10.09 -4.70 -14.66
C ARG A 73 8.58 -4.76 -14.54
N ARG A 74 7.91 -3.61 -14.39
CA ARG A 74 6.45 -3.55 -14.32
C ARG A 74 5.84 -4.07 -15.62
N ARG A 75 6.36 -3.67 -16.77
CA ARG A 75 5.87 -4.14 -18.07
C ARG A 75 6.03 -5.66 -18.23
N ALA A 76 7.11 -6.23 -17.71
CA ALA A 76 7.34 -7.68 -17.73
C ALA A 76 6.42 -8.46 -16.75
N ILE A 77 6.13 -7.91 -15.58
CA ILE A 77 5.39 -8.61 -14.51
C ILE A 77 3.87 -8.50 -14.70
N VAL A 78 3.34 -7.35 -15.11
CA VAL A 78 1.90 -7.11 -15.22
C VAL A 78 1.15 -8.19 -16.02
N PRO A 79 1.66 -8.71 -17.15
CA PRO A 79 0.99 -9.79 -17.91
C PRO A 79 0.77 -11.09 -17.12
N ALA A 80 1.57 -11.37 -16.09
CA ALA A 80 1.38 -12.56 -15.25
C ALA A 80 0.02 -12.53 -14.53
N PHE A 81 -0.50 -11.33 -14.21
CA PHE A 81 -1.78 -11.12 -13.53
C PHE A 81 -2.98 -11.06 -14.49
N HIS A 82 -2.96 -11.86 -15.55
CA HIS A 82 -4.07 -12.00 -16.50
C HIS A 82 -5.30 -12.71 -15.88
N LYS A 83 -6.47 -12.55 -16.51
CA LYS A 83 -7.76 -13.03 -16.00
C LYS A 83 -7.78 -14.52 -15.65
N ALA A 84 -7.20 -15.38 -16.49
CA ALA A 84 -7.20 -16.83 -16.24
C ALA A 84 -6.38 -17.20 -14.99
N TRP A 85 -5.21 -16.56 -14.80
CA TRP A 85 -4.44 -16.71 -13.57
C TRP A 85 -5.19 -16.24 -12.34
N LEU A 86 -5.80 -15.05 -12.40
CA LEU A 86 -6.59 -14.53 -11.27
C LEU A 86 -7.76 -15.45 -10.91
N ASN A 87 -8.47 -15.99 -11.91
CA ASN A 87 -9.54 -16.97 -11.68
C ASN A 87 -9.02 -18.24 -11.00
N HIS A 88 -7.83 -18.72 -11.38
CA HIS A 88 -7.20 -19.85 -10.71
C HIS A 88 -6.81 -19.52 -9.25
N MET A 89 -6.29 -18.32 -8.99
CA MET A 89 -5.93 -17.87 -7.63
C MET A 89 -7.14 -17.79 -6.69
N VAL A 90 -8.35 -17.52 -7.20
CA VAL A 90 -9.57 -17.57 -6.37
C VAL A 90 -9.76 -18.96 -5.73
N GLY A 91 -9.48 -20.03 -6.48
CA GLY A 91 -9.52 -21.39 -5.93
C GLY A 91 -8.48 -21.60 -4.82
N LEU A 92 -7.26 -21.08 -5.01
CA LEU A 92 -6.21 -21.10 -3.99
C LEU A 92 -6.62 -20.32 -2.73
N PHE A 93 -7.27 -19.16 -2.88
CA PHE A 93 -7.78 -18.40 -1.74
C PHE A 93 -8.82 -19.19 -0.94
N GLY A 94 -9.72 -19.89 -1.63
CA GLY A 94 -10.68 -20.80 -0.99
C GLY A 94 -9.98 -21.91 -0.21
N TYR A 95 -9.07 -22.63 -0.85
CA TYR A 95 -8.29 -23.70 -0.23
C TYR A 95 -7.52 -23.24 1.02
N CYS A 96 -6.81 -22.12 0.93
CA CYS A 96 -6.08 -21.55 2.08
C CYS A 96 -7.02 -21.17 3.24
N ASN A 97 -8.27 -20.82 2.94
CA ASN A 97 -9.25 -20.42 3.94
C ASN A 97 -9.93 -21.62 4.64
N GLU A 98 -9.92 -22.82 4.05
CA GLU A 98 -10.56 -24.01 4.64
C GLU A 98 -10.03 -24.30 6.06
N GLY A 99 -8.71 -24.30 6.24
CA GLY A 99 -8.11 -24.52 7.55
C GLY A 99 -8.47 -23.44 8.58
N PHE A 100 -8.64 -22.19 8.13
CA PHE A 100 -9.09 -21.10 8.98
C PHE A 100 -10.56 -21.29 9.39
N ILE A 101 -11.44 -21.64 8.45
CA ILE A 101 -12.86 -21.91 8.72
C ILE A 101 -13.00 -23.09 9.71
N THR A 102 -12.29 -24.20 9.49
CA THR A 102 -12.33 -25.34 10.42
C THR A 102 -11.93 -24.93 11.85
N ASN A 103 -10.95 -24.03 11.99
CA ASN A 103 -10.55 -23.54 13.31
C ASN A 103 -11.62 -22.65 13.95
N LEU A 104 -12.29 -21.81 13.15
CA LEU A 104 -13.42 -21.00 13.62
C LEU A 104 -14.61 -21.86 14.05
N GLU A 105 -14.97 -22.89 13.28
CA GLU A 105 -16.06 -23.82 13.61
C GLU A 105 -15.78 -24.56 14.93
N LYS A 106 -14.54 -25.03 15.13
CA LYS A 106 -14.11 -25.63 16.40
C LYS A 106 -14.20 -24.64 17.57
N ALA A 107 -13.86 -23.37 17.35
CA ALA A 107 -13.95 -22.35 18.38
C ALA A 107 -15.42 -22.01 18.72
N ALA A 108 -16.30 -21.93 17.72
CA ALA A 108 -17.73 -21.71 17.91
C ALA A 108 -18.38 -22.86 18.71
N ALA A 109 -18.11 -24.11 18.31
CA ALA A 109 -18.66 -25.28 18.99
C ALA A 109 -18.20 -25.42 20.47
N LYS A 110 -17.05 -24.83 20.83
CA LYS A 110 -16.59 -24.78 22.23
C LYS A 110 -17.24 -23.68 23.06
N ASN A 111 -17.83 -22.66 22.42
CA ASN A 111 -18.43 -21.52 23.09
C ASN A 111 -19.95 -21.72 23.31
N ASP A 112 -20.55 -22.65 22.57
CA ASP A 112 -21.94 -23.09 22.69
C ASP A 112 -22.13 -24.30 23.64
N ALA A 113 -21.03 -24.83 24.20
CA ALA A 113 -20.99 -25.94 25.15
C ALA A 113 -20.57 -25.46 26.54
#